data_AF-A0A2S8PE35-F1
#
_entry.id   AF-A0A2S8PE35-F1
#
_cell.length_a   1.000
_cell.length_b   1.000
_cell.length_c   1.000
_cell.angle_alpha   90.00
_cell.angle_beta   90.00
_cell.angle_gamma   90.00
#
_symmetry.space_group_name_H-M   'P 1'
#
loop_
_entity.id
_entity.type
_entity.pdbx_description
1 polymer ?
#
loop_
_entity_poly.entity_id
_entity_poly.type
_entity_poly.pdbx_seq_one_letter_code
_entity_poly.pdbx_strand_id
1 'polypeptide(L)'
;MIDRVTQLIYEADPSLIERYGEKRVQKCKDDNAHHMRHLETALELDDSRVFSDYAVWLNGILNTYGMETRTLTDNFRYLQQSLSTVDELDEPTKRAFGQYLTDAINRLEADQD
;
A
#
# COMPACT_ATOMS: atom_id res chain seq x y z
N MET A 1 -10.10 0.16 -9.22
CA MET A 1 -9.26 0.37 -8.02
C MET A 1 -7.76 0.47 -8.31
N ILE A 2 -7.08 -0.60 -8.76
CA ILE A 2 -5.61 -0.62 -8.94
C ILE A 2 -5.11 0.46 -9.91
N ASP A 3 -5.82 0.70 -11.01
CA ASP A 3 -5.49 1.77 -11.95
C ASP A 3 -5.62 3.17 -11.32
N ARG A 4 -6.61 3.37 -10.44
CA ARG A 4 -6.85 4.64 -9.76
C ARG A 4 -5.81 4.93 -8.68
N VAL A 5 -5.43 3.92 -7.89
CA VAL A 5 -4.33 4.00 -6.93
C VAL A 5 -3.03 4.35 -7.65
N THR A 6 -2.75 3.63 -8.74
CA THR A 6 -1.57 3.86 -9.58
C THR A 6 -1.56 5.29 -10.11
N GLN A 7 -2.71 5.78 -10.59
CA GLN A 7 -2.85 7.15 -11.06
C GLN A 7 -2.61 8.18 -9.93
N LEU A 8 -3.16 7.98 -8.73
CA LEU A 8 -2.98 8.89 -7.59
C LEU A 8 -1.52 8.97 -7.11
N ILE A 9 -0.78 7.85 -7.14
CA ILE A 9 0.66 7.83 -6.86
C ILE A 9 1.43 8.72 -7.85
N TYR A 10 1.07 8.69 -9.14
CA TYR A 10 1.72 9.52 -10.16
C TYR A 10 1.26 10.97 -10.15
N GLU A 11 -0.01 11.24 -9.84
CA GLU A 11 -0.50 12.61 -9.63
C GLU A 11 0.23 13.25 -8.44
N ALA A 12 0.58 12.47 -7.42
CA ALA A 12 1.28 12.95 -6.23
C ALA A 12 2.82 13.08 -6.42
N ASP A 13 3.44 12.24 -7.25
CA ASP A 13 4.85 12.39 -7.65
C ASP A 13 5.03 12.13 -9.15
N PRO A 14 4.83 13.17 -9.99
CA PRO A 14 5.02 13.07 -11.44
C PRO A 14 6.45 12.70 -11.84
N SER A 15 7.44 12.95 -10.98
CA SER A 15 8.84 12.63 -11.25
C SER A 15 9.09 11.12 -11.31
N LEU A 16 8.18 10.30 -10.75
CA LEU A 16 8.26 8.84 -10.81
C LEU A 16 8.23 8.32 -12.25
N ILE A 17 7.50 8.98 -13.17
CA ILE A 17 7.44 8.58 -14.58
C ILE A 17 8.80 8.81 -15.25
N GLU A 18 9.38 10.00 -15.05
CA GLU A 18 10.70 10.37 -15.58
C GLU A 18 11.82 9.48 -15.02
N ARG A 19 11.72 9.10 -13.75
CA ARG A 19 12.76 8.37 -13.03
C ARG A 19 12.71 6.86 -13.26
N TYR A 20 11.55 6.30 -13.62
CA TYR A 20 11.33 4.84 -13.58
C TYR A 20 10.65 4.21 -14.81
N GLY A 21 10.00 5.00 -15.68
CA GLY A 21 9.43 4.55 -16.96
C GLY A 21 8.21 3.61 -16.89
N GLU A 22 7.59 3.35 -18.05
CA GLU A 22 6.31 2.61 -18.18
C GLU A 22 6.35 1.17 -17.65
N LYS A 23 7.49 0.47 -17.71
CA LYS A 23 7.62 -0.90 -17.19
C LYS A 23 7.40 -1.00 -15.67
N ARG A 24 7.71 0.06 -14.92
CA ARG A 24 7.45 0.09 -13.47
C ARG A 24 6.00 0.48 -13.14
N VAL A 25 5.25 1.04 -14.08
CA VAL A 25 3.79 1.27 -13.94
C VAL A 25 3.07 -0.06 -13.76
N GLN A 26 3.36 -1.05 -14.60
CA GLN A 26 2.73 -2.36 -14.47
C GLN A 26 3.13 -3.06 -13.16
N LYS A 27 4.41 -2.94 -12.76
CA LYS A 27 4.89 -3.54 -11.51
C LYS A 27 4.24 -2.88 -10.27
N CYS A 28 4.03 -1.57 -10.28
CA CYS A 28 3.31 -0.87 -9.21
C CYS A 28 1.83 -1.28 -9.15
N LYS A 29 1.19 -1.53 -10.30
CA LYS A 29 -0.17 -2.10 -10.35
C LYS A 29 -0.21 -3.49 -9.72
N ASP A 30 0.75 -4.34 -10.07
CA ASP A 30 0.83 -5.70 -9.54
C ASP A 30 1.04 -5.67 -8.02
N ASP A 31 1.96 -4.83 -7.52
CA ASP A 31 2.22 -4.65 -6.08
C ASP A 31 0.97 -4.14 -5.34
N ASN A 32 0.28 -3.13 -5.88
CA ASN A 32 -0.98 -2.64 -5.30
C ASN A 32 -2.07 -3.73 -5.28
N ALA A 33 -2.15 -4.59 -6.30
CA ALA A 33 -3.07 -5.72 -6.29
C ALA A 33 -2.73 -6.73 -5.19
N HIS A 34 -1.44 -6.96 -4.92
CA HIS A 34 -0.99 -7.80 -3.81
C HIS A 34 -1.33 -7.18 -2.45
N HIS A 35 -1.20 -5.86 -2.28
CA HIS A 35 -1.60 -5.15 -1.06
C HIS A 35 -3.11 -5.31 -0.81
N MET A 36 -3.94 -5.11 -1.83
CA MET A 36 -5.40 -5.24 -1.70
C MET A 36 -5.83 -6.64 -1.29
N ARG A 37 -5.24 -7.70 -1.88
CA ARG A 37 -5.53 -9.08 -1.47
C ARG A 37 -5.20 -9.35 0.01
N HIS A 38 -4.11 -8.78 0.53
CA HIS A 38 -3.77 -8.92 1.94
C HIS A 38 -4.72 -8.13 2.85
N LEU A 39 -5.22 -6.97 2.40
CA LEU A 39 -6.27 -6.23 3.13
C LEU A 39 -7.58 -7.01 3.18
N GLU A 40 -7.98 -7.63 2.07
CA GLU A 40 -9.14 -8.53 1.99
C GLU A 40 -8.97 -9.72 2.93
N THR A 41 -7.82 -10.40 2.89
CA THR A 41 -7.54 -11.52 3.81
C THR A 41 -7.56 -11.10 5.27
N ALA A 42 -6.99 -9.93 5.62
CA ALA A 42 -7.04 -9.41 6.98
C ALA A 42 -8.48 -9.14 7.45
N LEU A 43 -9.34 -8.64 6.56
CA LEU A 43 -10.75 -8.40 6.83
C LEU A 43 -11.53 -9.71 6.99
N GLU A 44 -11.32 -10.68 6.10
CA GLU A 44 -11.97 -11.99 6.15
C GLU A 44 -11.63 -12.76 7.44
N LEU A 45 -10.41 -12.56 7.95
CA LEU A 45 -9.93 -13.17 9.19
C LEU A 45 -10.23 -12.33 10.44
N ASP A 46 -10.78 -11.12 10.29
CA ASP A 46 -10.98 -10.13 11.35
C ASP A 46 -9.71 -9.89 12.20
N ASP A 47 -8.55 -9.82 11.53
CA ASP A 47 -7.25 -9.71 12.18
C ASP A 47 -6.32 -8.73 11.45
N SER A 48 -6.21 -7.50 11.98
CA SER A 48 -5.35 -6.46 11.40
C SER A 48 -3.86 -6.83 11.39
N ARG A 49 -3.44 -7.80 12.23
CA ARG A 49 -2.05 -8.25 12.28
C ARG A 49 -1.62 -8.93 10.98
N VAL A 50 -2.55 -9.56 10.27
CA VAL A 50 -2.27 -10.21 8.98
C VAL A 50 -1.67 -9.22 7.99
N PHE A 51 -2.22 -8.01 7.89
CA PHE A 51 -1.68 -6.99 6.98
C PHE A 51 -0.38 -6.35 7.52
N SER A 52 -0.29 -6.10 8.82
CA SER A 52 0.93 -5.48 9.39
C SER A 52 2.14 -6.44 9.42
N ASP A 53 1.94 -7.74 9.63
CA ASP A 53 2.99 -8.77 9.51
C ASP A 53 3.45 -8.90 8.06
N TYR A 54 2.51 -8.87 7.11
CA TYR A 54 2.81 -8.79 5.68
C TYR A 54 3.66 -7.57 5.34
N ALA A 55 3.30 -6.40 5.86
CA ALA A 55 4.03 -5.16 5.63
C ALA A 55 5.47 -5.22 6.16
N VAL A 56 5.68 -5.74 7.38
CA VAL A 56 7.03 -5.92 7.96
C VAL A 56 7.86 -6.90 7.14
N TRP A 57 7.30 -8.03 6.75
CA TRP A 57 7.97 -9.01 5.91
C TRP A 57 8.38 -8.41 4.56
N LEU A 58 7.46 -7.70 3.90
CA LEU A 58 7.72 -7.05 2.62
C LEU A 58 8.81 -5.98 2.77
N ASN A 59 8.75 -5.16 3.82
CA ASN A 59 9.76 -4.14 4.09
C ASN A 59 11.16 -4.76 4.23
N GLY A 60 11.27 -5.88 4.95
CA GLY A 60 12.52 -6.64 5.05
C GLY A 60 13.08 -7.03 3.68
N ILE A 61 12.22 -7.57 2.80
CA ILE A 61 12.62 -7.90 1.42
C ILE A 61 13.04 -6.66 0.64
N LEU A 62 12.23 -5.59 0.63
CA LEU A 62 12.52 -4.37 -0.12
C LEU A 62 13.81 -3.68 0.34
N ASN A 63 14.08 -3.68 1.64
CA ASN A 63 15.33 -3.19 2.21
C ASN A 63 16.54 -4.00 1.70
N THR A 64 16.44 -5.33 1.51
CA THR A 64 17.52 -6.12 0.91
C THR A 64 17.86 -5.71 -0.53
N TYR A 65 16.89 -5.10 -1.23
CA TYR A 65 17.07 -4.55 -2.59
C TYR A 65 17.37 -3.04 -2.58
N GLY A 66 17.63 -2.44 -1.41
CA GLY A 66 18.06 -1.05 -1.26
C GLY A 66 16.93 -0.02 -1.35
N MET A 67 15.66 -0.44 -1.19
CA MET A 67 14.56 0.50 -1.02
C MET A 67 14.46 0.95 0.43
N GLU A 68 14.06 2.20 0.66
CA GLU A 68 13.84 2.73 2.01
C GLU A 68 12.43 2.38 2.50
N THR A 69 12.27 2.11 3.81
CA THR A 69 10.97 1.90 4.47
C THR A 69 9.95 2.99 4.11
N ARG A 70 10.40 4.24 4.03
CA ARG A 70 9.57 5.39 3.62
C ARG A 70 8.89 5.19 2.26
N THR A 71 9.54 4.50 1.33
CA THR A 71 8.97 4.24 0.01
C THR A 71 7.72 3.37 0.10
N LEU A 72 7.74 2.37 0.99
CA LEU A 72 6.60 1.49 1.21
C LEU A 72 5.49 2.20 1.99
N THR A 73 5.83 2.95 3.04
CA THR A 73 4.81 3.67 3.83
C THR A 73 4.13 4.78 3.03
N ASP A 74 4.85 5.47 2.13
CA ASP A 74 4.25 6.43 1.20
C ASP A 74 3.26 5.74 0.23
N ASN A 75 3.58 4.54 -0.29
CA ASN A 75 2.63 3.76 -1.08
C ASN A 75 1.35 3.42 -0.30
N PHE A 76 1.46 3.01 0.96
CA PHE A 76 0.30 2.72 1.81
C PHE A 76 -0.56 3.97 2.07
N ARG A 77 0.05 5.15 2.22
CA ARG A 77 -0.69 6.42 2.32
C ARG A 77 -1.45 6.74 1.05
N TYR A 78 -0.86 6.50 -0.13
CA TYR A 78 -1.56 6.67 -1.39
C TYR A 78 -2.73 5.70 -1.55
N LEU A 79 -2.57 4.44 -1.12
CA LEU A 79 -3.66 3.48 -1.05
C LEU A 79 -4.80 4.00 -0.17
N GLN A 80 -4.50 4.49 1.04
CA GLN A 80 -5.52 5.05 1.94
C GLN A 80 -6.31 6.19 1.30
N GLN A 81 -5.62 7.16 0.68
CA GLN A 81 -6.27 8.28 -0.01
C GLN A 81 -7.19 7.79 -1.14
N SER A 82 -6.74 6.76 -1.86
CA SER A 82 -7.47 6.18 -2.99
C SER A 82 -8.74 5.44 -2.57
N LEU A 83 -8.82 4.89 -1.35
CA LEU A 83 -9.99 4.11 -0.88
C LEU A 83 -11.31 4.89 -1.01
N SER A 84 -11.28 6.20 -0.74
CA SER A 84 -12.45 7.08 -0.86
C SER A 84 -13.02 7.16 -2.28
N THR A 85 -12.19 6.89 -3.29
CA THR A 85 -12.55 6.97 -4.72
C THR A 85 -13.00 5.64 -5.31
N VAL A 86 -13.09 4.60 -4.49
CA VAL A 86 -13.52 3.26 -4.91
C VAL A 86 -15.00 3.08 -4.58
N ASP A 87 -15.84 3.11 -5.61
CA ASP A 87 -17.29 2.99 -5.44
C ASP A 87 -17.73 1.55 -5.13
N GLU A 88 -16.92 0.55 -5.50
CA GLU A 88 -17.22 -0.86 -5.28
C GLU A 88 -17.03 -1.32 -3.84
N LEU A 89 -16.33 -0.54 -3.00
CA LEU A 89 -16.16 -0.83 -1.58
C LEU A 89 -17.24 -0.11 -0.76
N ASP A 90 -17.84 -0.82 0.17
CA ASP A 90 -18.72 -0.18 1.15
C ASP A 90 -17.92 0.61 2.21
N GLU A 91 -18.60 1.53 2.88
CA GLU A 91 -17.97 2.39 3.88
C GLU A 91 -17.35 1.64 5.08
N PRO A 92 -17.96 0.55 5.60
CA PRO A 92 -17.29 -0.32 6.58
C PRO A 92 -15.96 -0.89 6.08
N THR A 93 -15.92 -1.43 4.86
CA THR A 93 -14.69 -2.01 4.28
C THR A 93 -13.62 -0.95 4.08
N LYS A 94 -13.97 0.23 3.56
CA LYS A 94 -13.04 1.36 3.44
C LYS A 94 -12.43 1.75 4.79
N ARG A 95 -13.24 1.80 5.85
CA ARG A 95 -12.76 2.09 7.21
C ARG A 95 -11.81 1.00 7.72
N ALA A 96 -12.15 -0.27 7.55
CA ALA A 96 -11.30 -1.38 7.97
C ALA A 96 -9.95 -1.37 7.25
N PHE A 97 -9.95 -1.25 5.92
CA PHE A 97 -8.72 -1.15 5.13
C PHE A 97 -7.87 0.07 5.53
N GLY A 98 -8.53 1.22 5.75
CA GLY A 98 -7.87 2.42 6.24
C GLY A 98 -7.18 2.21 7.59
N GLN A 99 -7.82 1.48 8.51
CA GLN A 99 -7.22 1.12 9.80
C GLN A 99 -6.02 0.18 9.62
N TYR A 100 -6.14 -0.87 8.82
CA TYR A 100 -5.05 -1.83 8.60
C TYR A 100 -3.81 -1.18 7.98
N LEU A 101 -4.00 -0.26 7.02
CA LEU A 101 -2.92 0.53 6.44
C LEU A 101 -2.27 1.43 7.49
N THR A 102 -3.07 2.07 8.37
CA THR A 102 -2.55 2.90 9.47
C THR A 102 -1.70 2.08 10.45
N ASP A 103 -2.20 0.91 10.86
CA ASP A 103 -1.49 0.02 11.78
C ASP A 103 -0.16 -0.45 11.20
N ALA A 104 -0.14 -0.80 9.91
CA ALA A 104 1.08 -1.19 9.20
C ALA A 104 2.09 -0.04 9.10
N ILE A 105 1.65 1.18 8.77
CA ILE A 105 2.52 2.37 8.71
C ILE A 105 3.14 2.62 10.09
N ASN A 106 2.32 2.66 11.14
CA ASN A 106 2.79 2.92 12.51
C ASN A 106 3.82 1.88 12.96
N ARG A 107 3.57 0.59 12.64
CA ARG A 107 4.50 -0.50 12.98
C ARG A 107 5.82 -0.37 12.23
N LEU A 108 5.78 -0.10 10.92
CA LEU A 108 6.98 0.06 10.11
C LEU A 108 7.83 1.26 10.55
N GLU A 109 7.20 2.36 10.97
CA GLU A 109 7.90 3.57 11.40
C GLU A 109 8.45 3.45 12.83
N ALA A 110 7.76 2.71 13.71
CA ALA A 110 8.28 2.41 15.05
C ALA A 110 9.52 1.50 15.03
N ASP A 111 9.65 0.62 14.03
CA ASP A 111 10.80 -0.28 13.86
C ASP A 111 12.05 0.42 13.26
N GLN A 112 12.02 1.74 13.06
CA GLN A 112 13.17 2.51 12.53
C GLN A 112 13.99 3.26 13.59
N ASP A 113 13.55 3.22 14.86
CA ASP A 113 14.28 3.76 16.03
C ASP A 113 15.20 2.70 16.68
#